data_AF-A0AAD8UF50-F1
#
_entry.id   AF-A0AAD8UF50-F1
#
_cell.length_a   1.000
_cell.length_b   1.000
_cell.length_c   1.000
_cell.angle_alpha   90.00
_cell.angle_beta   90.00
_cell.angle_gamma   90.00
#
_symmetry.space_group_name_H-M   'P 1'
#
loop_
_entity.id
_entity.type
_entity.pdbx_description
1 polymer ?
#
loop_
_entity_poly.entity_id
_entity_poly.type
_entity_poly.pdbx_seq_one_letter_code
_entity_poly.pdbx_strand_id
1 'polypeptide(L)'
;MVMLRQKEDRDAAGKRSRFFLRGQEINWERVVQYLKHRPDLQDTSSVDIARYRDTSSDITCSTPSPTLFKNEIPRRITPHSDLRLLDDSIRLIHSYLDGAFETGLVVIEGHILYGPNGEPARQRVRKWHEDMADIHVLLSSKETTAAFRLLNKQLDLLKHLIREQDPELLLLTFHDIFDLEPNLAESLLVFVCRMHQAIFGEHHPLSLIWDNFVRFTAKARLQAVLRMAASTAKEMEARMGAQSVYVEALECLQVDVHKQRGSKDAFGSS
;
A
#
# COMPACT_ATOMS: atom_id res chain seq x y z
N MET A 1 10.38 -36.56 -9.26
CA MET A 1 9.64 -36.77 -7.97
C MET A 1 9.08 -35.45 -7.42
N VAL A 2 7.86 -35.07 -7.81
CA VAL A 2 7.20 -33.83 -7.32
C VAL A 2 6.89 -33.89 -5.83
N MET A 3 6.45 -35.03 -5.30
CA MET A 3 6.16 -35.20 -3.87
C MET A 3 7.40 -35.22 -2.97
N LEU A 4 8.55 -35.69 -3.47
CA LEU A 4 9.81 -35.61 -2.73
C LEU A 4 10.26 -34.15 -2.63
N ARG A 5 10.23 -33.40 -3.75
CA ARG A 5 10.54 -31.97 -3.76
C ARG A 5 9.61 -31.16 -2.86
N GLN A 6 8.30 -31.41 -2.92
CA GLN A 6 7.33 -30.76 -2.02
C GLN A 6 7.58 -31.07 -0.55
N LYS A 7 8.07 -32.27 -0.22
CA LYS A 7 8.46 -32.60 1.15
C LYS A 7 9.74 -31.85 1.54
N GLU A 8 10.77 -31.87 0.70
CA GLU A 8 12.05 -31.20 0.94
C GLU A 8 11.87 -29.68 1.12
N ASP A 9 11.07 -29.03 0.26
CA ASP A 9 10.76 -27.60 0.35
C ASP A 9 10.03 -27.25 1.67
N ARG A 10 9.17 -28.15 2.14
CA ARG A 10 8.40 -27.95 3.39
C ARG A 10 9.23 -28.21 4.64
N ASP A 11 10.09 -29.23 4.59
CA ASP A 11 11.02 -29.55 5.67
C ASP A 11 12.06 -28.42 5.81
N ALA A 12 12.53 -27.86 4.69
CA ALA A 12 13.38 -26.66 4.67
C ALA A 12 12.68 -25.41 5.25
N ALA A 13 11.35 -25.30 5.08
CA ALA A 13 10.52 -24.25 5.68
C ALA A 13 10.11 -24.54 7.15
N GLY A 14 10.61 -25.63 7.77
CA GLY A 14 10.28 -26.03 9.14
C GLY A 14 8.82 -26.47 9.34
N LYS A 15 8.09 -26.80 8.26
CA LYS A 15 6.67 -27.14 8.30
C LYS A 15 6.49 -28.65 8.34
N ARG A 16 5.77 -29.16 9.34
CA ARG A 16 5.39 -30.58 9.41
C ARG A 16 4.47 -30.96 8.24
N SER A 17 4.66 -32.15 7.69
CA SER A 17 3.91 -32.68 6.54
C SER A 17 3.19 -33.97 6.93
N ARG A 18 1.91 -34.11 6.55
CA ARG A 18 1.15 -35.37 6.64
C ARG A 18 0.75 -35.83 5.24
N PHE A 19 0.91 -37.12 4.99
CA PHE A 19 0.61 -37.73 3.69
C PHE A 19 -0.60 -38.64 3.82
N PHE A 20 -1.50 -38.57 2.87
CA PHE A 20 -2.71 -39.38 2.81
C PHE A 20 -2.70 -40.18 1.53
N LEU A 21 -2.92 -41.49 1.60
CA LEU A 21 -3.19 -42.33 0.43
C LEU A 21 -4.68 -42.71 0.47
N ARG A 22 -5.47 -42.26 -0.51
CA ARG A 22 -6.94 -42.50 -0.57
C ARG A 22 -7.67 -42.17 0.73
N GLY A 23 -7.28 -41.06 1.36
CA GLY A 23 -7.87 -40.60 2.63
C GLY A 23 -7.30 -41.24 3.90
N GLN A 24 -6.41 -42.23 3.80
CA GLN A 24 -5.73 -42.82 4.95
C GLN A 24 -4.37 -42.17 5.18
N GLU A 25 -4.10 -41.68 6.40
CA GLU A 25 -2.79 -41.15 6.77
C GLU A 25 -1.72 -42.26 6.70
N ILE A 26 -0.64 -41.99 5.96
CA ILE A 26 0.47 -42.91 5.78
C ILE A 26 1.81 -42.22 6.07
N ASN A 27 2.78 -43.01 6.51
CA ASN A 27 4.14 -42.53 6.71
C ASN A 27 4.87 -42.35 5.37
N TRP A 28 5.95 -41.57 5.40
CA TRP A 28 6.75 -41.28 4.21
C TRP A 28 7.35 -42.54 3.56
N GLU A 29 7.72 -43.54 4.34
CA GLU A 29 8.27 -44.81 3.84
C GLU A 29 7.26 -45.54 2.94
N ARG A 30 5.98 -45.54 3.32
CA ARG A 30 4.89 -46.14 2.55
C ARG A 30 4.54 -45.33 1.31
N VAL A 31 4.70 -44.00 1.35
CA VAL A 31 4.63 -43.13 0.16
C VAL A 31 5.72 -43.52 -0.85
N VAL A 32 6.96 -43.67 -0.38
CA VAL A 32 8.10 -44.07 -1.23
C VAL A 32 7.90 -45.47 -1.82
N GLN A 33 7.41 -46.43 -1.03
CA GLN A 33 7.05 -47.76 -1.54
C GLN A 33 5.94 -47.69 -2.59
N TYR A 34 4.89 -46.92 -2.36
CA TYR A 34 3.79 -46.79 -3.31
C TYR A 34 4.27 -46.17 -4.64
N LEU A 35 5.09 -45.11 -4.57
CA LEU A 35 5.68 -44.50 -5.77
C LEU A 35 6.60 -45.47 -6.53
N LYS A 36 7.32 -46.37 -5.86
CA LYS A 36 8.13 -47.41 -6.51
C LYS A 36 7.29 -48.40 -7.34
N HIS A 37 6.05 -48.66 -6.95
CA HIS A 37 5.14 -49.58 -7.65
C HIS A 37 4.28 -48.90 -8.73
N ARG A 38 4.34 -47.56 -8.81
CA ARG A 38 3.59 -46.73 -9.77
C ARG A 38 4.54 -45.75 -10.49
N PRO A 39 5.37 -46.23 -11.44
CA PRO A 39 6.32 -45.41 -12.17
C PRO A 39 5.63 -44.33 -13.04
N ASP A 40 4.35 -44.52 -13.37
CA ASP A 40 3.47 -43.53 -14.02
C ASP A 40 3.32 -42.21 -13.23
N LEU A 41 3.53 -42.25 -11.91
CA LEU A 41 3.49 -41.08 -11.02
C LEU A 41 4.88 -40.46 -10.79
N GLN A 42 5.96 -41.09 -11.30
CA GLN A 42 7.33 -40.61 -11.11
C GLN A 42 7.74 -39.57 -12.16
N ASP A 43 7.19 -39.67 -13.37
CA ASP A 43 7.62 -38.91 -14.55
C ASP A 43 6.60 -37.82 -14.93
N THR A 44 6.86 -36.60 -14.47
CA THR A 44 6.10 -35.39 -14.83
C THR A 44 7.09 -34.26 -15.12
N SER A 45 8.07 -34.52 -15.99
CA SER A 45 9.03 -33.50 -16.43
C SER A 45 8.47 -32.53 -17.48
N SER A 46 7.23 -32.69 -17.96
CA SER A 46 6.68 -31.83 -19.02
C SER A 46 5.16 -31.60 -19.01
N VAL A 47 4.50 -31.50 -17.85
CA VAL A 47 3.03 -31.40 -17.81
C VAL A 47 2.57 -30.09 -17.13
N ASP A 48 1.86 -29.28 -17.92
CA ASP A 48 1.14 -28.08 -17.49
C ASP A 48 0.34 -28.30 -16.21
N ILE A 49 0.64 -27.50 -15.18
CA ILE A 49 0.08 -27.55 -13.82
C ILE A 49 -1.46 -27.46 -13.81
N ALA A 50 -2.08 -26.95 -14.87
CA ALA A 50 -3.53 -26.81 -14.99
C ALA A 50 -4.29 -28.13 -15.25
N ARG A 51 -3.66 -29.16 -15.86
CA ARG A 51 -4.35 -30.42 -16.21
C ARG A 51 -4.27 -31.53 -15.16
N TYR A 52 -3.48 -31.35 -14.10
CA TYR A 52 -3.31 -32.38 -13.07
C TYR A 52 -4.41 -32.41 -12.00
N ARG A 53 -5.40 -31.51 -12.07
CA ARG A 53 -6.50 -31.49 -11.08
C ARG A 53 -7.51 -32.62 -11.24
N ASP A 54 -7.47 -33.37 -12.35
CA ASP A 54 -8.56 -34.29 -12.71
C ASP A 54 -8.17 -35.77 -12.84
N THR A 55 -6.90 -36.12 -12.57
CA THR A 55 -6.51 -37.52 -12.33
C THR A 55 -6.44 -37.76 -10.85
N SER A 56 -7.27 -38.70 -10.36
CA SER A 56 -7.39 -39.09 -8.95
C SER A 56 -6.04 -39.19 -8.27
N SER A 57 -5.64 -38.12 -7.57
CA SER A 57 -4.37 -38.04 -6.88
C SER A 57 -4.46 -38.96 -5.68
N ASP A 58 -4.07 -40.23 -5.87
CA ASP A 58 -4.13 -41.26 -4.85
C ASP A 58 -3.39 -40.81 -3.59
N ILE A 59 -2.38 -39.94 -3.71
CA ILE A 59 -1.65 -39.35 -2.58
C ILE A 59 -1.92 -37.84 -2.46
N THR A 60 -2.33 -37.38 -1.28
CA THR A 60 -2.49 -35.96 -0.93
C THR A 60 -1.52 -35.59 0.20
N CYS A 61 -0.74 -34.52 0.02
CA CYS A 61 0.09 -33.94 1.09
C CYS A 61 -0.65 -32.75 1.71
N SER A 62 -0.92 -32.81 3.01
CA SER A 62 -1.63 -31.74 3.73
C SER A 62 -0.75 -31.15 4.83
N THR A 63 -0.90 -29.85 5.06
CA THR A 63 -0.40 -29.23 6.29
C THR A 63 -1.39 -29.59 7.39
N PRO A 64 -0.98 -30.19 8.53
CA PRO A 64 -1.90 -30.42 9.63
C PRO A 64 -2.46 -29.06 10.08
N SER A 65 -3.79 -28.93 10.12
CA SER A 65 -4.44 -27.78 10.73
C SER A 65 -3.94 -27.63 12.17
N PRO A 66 -3.72 -26.39 12.65
CA PRO A 66 -3.36 -26.19 14.05
C PRO A 66 -4.43 -26.87 14.91
N THR A 67 -4.01 -27.73 15.83
CA THR A 67 -4.88 -28.30 16.86
C THR A 67 -5.35 -27.16 17.75
N LEU A 68 -6.47 -26.53 17.37
CA LEU A 68 -7.20 -25.66 18.27
C LEU A 68 -7.86 -26.56 19.30
N PHE A 69 -7.38 -26.51 20.54
CA PHE A 69 -8.12 -27.08 21.65
C PHE A 69 -9.48 -26.37 21.69
N LYS A 70 -10.59 -27.12 21.79
CA LYS A 70 -11.97 -26.61 21.70
C LYS A 70 -12.31 -25.49 22.70
N ASN A 71 -11.43 -25.19 23.65
CA ASN A 71 -11.61 -24.20 24.72
C ASN A 71 -10.58 -23.05 24.69
N GLU A 72 -9.77 -22.92 23.63
CA GLU A 72 -8.79 -21.83 23.53
C GLU A 72 -9.23 -20.81 22.48
N ILE A 73 -9.41 -19.55 22.92
CA ILE A 73 -9.51 -18.41 21.99
C ILE A 73 -8.18 -18.37 21.22
N PRO A 74 -8.18 -18.47 19.89
CA PRO A 74 -6.96 -18.40 19.10
C PRO A 74 -6.18 -17.16 19.46
N ARG A 75 -4.88 -17.31 19.77
CA ARG A 75 -4.03 -16.17 20.08
C ARG A 75 -4.06 -15.21 18.91
N ARG A 76 -4.38 -13.94 19.19
CA ARG A 76 -4.42 -12.88 18.17
C ARG A 76 -3.08 -12.85 17.46
N ILE A 77 -3.09 -13.15 16.16
CA ILE A 77 -1.91 -12.99 15.32
C ILE A 77 -1.58 -11.50 15.34
N THR A 78 -0.40 -11.15 15.85
CA THR A 78 0.12 -9.77 15.82
C THR A 78 0.25 -9.37 14.36
N PRO A 79 -0.53 -8.40 13.85
CA PRO A 79 -0.37 -7.96 12.48
C PRO A 79 1.03 -7.35 12.29
N HIS A 80 1.55 -7.49 11.06
CA HIS A 80 2.82 -6.87 10.67
C HIS A 80 2.81 -5.37 11.00
N SER A 81 3.97 -4.79 11.34
CA SER A 81 4.09 -3.39 11.75
C SER A 81 3.46 -2.43 10.73
N ASP A 82 3.74 -2.64 9.45
CA ASP A 82 3.16 -1.83 8.36
C ASP A 82 1.62 -1.94 8.33
N LEU A 83 1.03 -3.11 8.58
CA LEU A 83 -0.44 -3.22 8.61
C LEU A 83 -1.05 -2.42 9.76
N ARG A 84 -0.39 -2.40 10.93
CA ARG A 84 -0.82 -1.58 12.07
C ARG A 84 -0.74 -0.09 11.74
N LEU A 85 0.39 0.34 11.18
CA LEU A 85 0.58 1.74 10.77
C LEU A 85 -0.45 2.18 9.74
N LEU A 86 -0.84 1.29 8.82
CA LEU A 86 -1.88 1.56 7.84
C LEU A 86 -3.26 1.71 8.49
N ASP A 87 -3.66 0.75 9.33
CA ASP A 87 -4.94 0.81 10.05
C ASP A 87 -5.03 2.08 10.91
N ASP A 88 -3.93 2.44 11.58
CA ASP A 88 -3.83 3.66 12.38
C ASP A 88 -3.91 4.92 11.52
N SER A 89 -3.25 4.94 10.35
CA SER A 89 -3.25 6.11 9.45
C SER A 89 -4.61 6.32 8.78
N ILE A 90 -5.30 5.25 8.39
CA ILE A 90 -6.67 5.33 7.87
C ILE A 90 -7.60 5.90 8.94
N ARG A 91 -7.50 5.40 10.18
CA ARG A 91 -8.30 5.93 11.30
C ARG A 91 -8.03 7.40 11.57
N LEU A 92 -6.76 7.82 11.54
CA LEU A 92 -6.36 9.22 11.72
C LEU A 92 -6.92 10.14 10.63
N ILE A 93 -6.90 9.70 9.36
CA ILE A 93 -7.51 10.46 8.26
C ILE A 93 -9.01 10.63 8.48
N HIS A 94 -9.73 9.56 8.83
CA HIS A 94 -11.17 9.65 9.08
C HIS A 94 -11.49 10.59 10.23
N SER A 95 -10.81 10.43 11.37
CA SER A 95 -11.00 11.33 12.51
C SER A 95 -10.67 12.79 12.20
N TYR A 96 -9.65 13.03 11.36
CA TYR A 96 -9.32 14.35 10.88
C TYR A 96 -10.44 14.95 10.02
N LEU A 97 -10.94 14.18 9.04
CA LEU A 97 -12.02 14.62 8.16
C LEU A 97 -13.29 14.90 8.95
N ASP A 98 -13.69 13.98 9.84
CA ASP A 98 -14.83 14.16 10.74
C ASP A 98 -14.73 15.47 11.50
N GLY A 99 -13.60 15.69 12.19
CA GLY A 99 -13.36 16.93 12.93
C GLY A 99 -13.35 18.17 12.03
N ALA A 100 -12.79 18.08 10.82
CA ALA A 100 -12.75 19.19 9.88
C ALA A 100 -14.16 19.58 9.38
N PHE A 101 -15.04 18.61 9.14
CA PHE A 101 -16.44 18.89 8.79
C PHE A 101 -17.28 19.36 9.98
N GLU A 102 -17.15 18.71 11.14
CA GLU A 102 -17.90 19.06 12.36
C GLU A 102 -17.60 20.49 12.83
N THR A 103 -16.36 20.94 12.66
CA THR A 103 -15.93 22.30 13.03
C THR A 103 -16.20 23.34 11.93
N GLY A 104 -16.65 22.92 10.74
CA GLY A 104 -16.82 23.79 9.58
C GLY A 104 -15.50 24.30 8.98
N LEU A 105 -14.36 23.67 9.31
CA LEU A 105 -13.06 23.98 8.69
C LEU A 105 -13.11 23.72 7.18
N VAL A 106 -13.83 22.65 6.79
CA VAL A 106 -14.16 22.36 5.39
C VAL A 106 -15.67 22.26 5.25
N VAL A 107 -16.20 22.78 4.14
CA VAL A 107 -17.64 22.83 3.87
C VAL A 107 -17.89 22.25 2.48
N ILE A 108 -18.98 21.51 2.34
CA ILE A 108 -19.45 21.02 1.04
C ILE A 108 -20.63 21.89 0.62
N GLU A 109 -20.51 22.55 -0.53
CA GLU A 109 -21.63 23.20 -1.20
C GLU A 109 -21.82 22.57 -2.58
N GLY A 110 -22.95 21.87 -2.76
CA GLY A 110 -23.17 21.03 -3.93
C GLY A 110 -22.17 19.87 -3.99
N HIS A 111 -21.37 19.81 -5.06
CA HIS A 111 -20.34 18.79 -5.28
C HIS A 111 -18.90 19.33 -5.12
N ILE A 112 -18.75 20.52 -4.53
CA ILE A 112 -17.46 21.21 -4.37
C ILE A 112 -17.08 21.25 -2.89
N LEU A 113 -15.83 20.89 -2.59
CA LEU A 113 -15.23 21.03 -1.27
C LEU A 113 -14.58 22.41 -1.16
N TYR A 114 -15.00 23.17 -0.15
CA TYR A 114 -14.44 24.47 0.19
C TYR A 114 -13.59 24.34 1.44
N GLY A 115 -12.44 25.00 1.43
CA GLY A 115 -11.56 25.10 2.60
C GLY A 115 -11.89 26.32 3.47
N PRO A 116 -11.07 26.58 4.51
CA PRO A 116 -11.35 27.62 5.50
C PRO A 116 -11.39 29.05 4.94
N ASN A 117 -10.82 29.27 3.76
CA ASN A 117 -10.77 30.58 3.10
C ASN A 117 -11.98 30.83 2.16
N GLY A 118 -12.94 29.91 2.09
CA GLY A 118 -14.09 30.01 1.18
C GLY A 118 -13.76 29.73 -0.29
N GLU A 119 -12.51 29.38 -0.57
CA GLU A 119 -12.06 28.99 -1.92
C GLU A 119 -12.22 27.46 -2.12
N PRO A 120 -12.44 27.00 -3.36
CA PRO A 120 -12.45 25.57 -3.66
C PRO A 120 -11.11 24.92 -3.29
N ALA A 121 -11.15 23.87 -2.48
CA ALA A 121 -9.99 23.14 -1.95
C ALA A 121 -8.94 22.84 -3.04
N ARG A 122 -9.42 22.26 -4.14
CA ARG A 122 -8.63 21.82 -5.28
C ARG A 122 -7.83 22.92 -5.96
N GLN A 123 -8.35 24.15 -6.05
CA GLN A 123 -7.68 25.21 -6.81
C GLN A 123 -6.39 25.68 -6.11
N ARG A 124 -6.37 25.69 -4.78
CA ARG A 124 -5.22 26.16 -4.01
C ARG A 124 -4.05 25.19 -4.05
N VAL A 125 -4.35 23.89 -3.97
CA VAL A 125 -3.33 22.83 -3.94
C VAL A 125 -2.84 22.45 -5.32
N ARG A 126 -3.69 22.53 -6.37
CA ARG A 126 -3.30 22.10 -7.72
C ARG A 126 -2.12 22.86 -8.29
N LYS A 127 -2.05 24.18 -8.08
CA LYS A 127 -0.91 24.97 -8.58
C LYS A 127 0.42 24.47 -8.00
N TRP A 128 0.43 24.13 -6.71
CA TRP A 128 1.61 23.57 -6.06
C TRP A 128 1.98 22.21 -6.67
N HIS A 129 0.98 21.35 -6.91
CA HIS A 129 1.17 20.06 -7.58
C HIS A 129 1.74 20.20 -9.01
N GLU A 130 1.22 21.15 -9.79
CA GLU A 130 1.74 21.48 -11.13
C GLU A 130 3.20 21.95 -11.07
N ASP A 131 3.52 22.86 -10.13
CA ASP A 131 4.90 23.33 -9.93
C ASP A 131 5.85 22.20 -9.46
N MET A 132 5.35 21.20 -8.74
CA MET A 132 6.11 20.00 -8.36
C MET A 132 6.38 19.07 -9.55
N ALA A 133 5.42 18.92 -10.47
CA ALA A 133 5.63 18.19 -11.71
C ALA A 133 6.73 18.86 -12.58
N ASP A 134 6.77 20.19 -12.63
CA ASP A 134 7.83 20.93 -13.32
C ASP A 134 9.22 20.68 -12.71
N ILE A 135 9.32 20.51 -11.38
CA ILE A 135 10.58 20.13 -10.73
C ILE A 135 11.06 18.77 -11.23
N HIS A 136 10.16 17.79 -11.37
CA HIS A 136 10.50 16.48 -11.92
C HIS A 136 11.00 16.58 -13.38
N VAL A 137 10.37 17.43 -14.20
CA VAL A 137 10.82 17.69 -15.57
C VAL A 137 12.22 18.31 -15.59
N LEU A 138 12.49 19.32 -14.76
CA LEU A 138 13.81 19.97 -14.66
C LEU A 138 14.90 19.00 -14.18
N LEU A 139 14.58 18.14 -13.20
CA LEU A 139 15.50 17.10 -12.73
C LEU A 139 15.81 16.09 -13.84
N SER A 140 14.80 15.67 -14.60
CA SER A 140 14.95 14.76 -15.75
C SER A 140 15.81 15.36 -16.86
N SER A 141 15.69 16.67 -17.09
CA SER A 141 16.51 17.45 -18.04
C SER A 141 17.90 17.81 -17.52
N LYS A 142 18.29 17.35 -16.31
CA LYS A 142 19.56 17.65 -15.63
C LYS A 142 19.77 19.13 -15.29
N GLU A 143 18.71 19.92 -15.27
CA GLU A 143 18.72 21.34 -14.87
C GLU A 143 18.64 21.48 -13.35
N THR A 144 19.57 20.84 -12.63
CA THR A 144 19.51 20.66 -11.16
C THR A 144 19.43 21.98 -10.40
N THR A 145 20.17 23.01 -10.82
CA THR A 145 20.14 24.33 -10.14
C THR A 145 18.77 25.00 -10.26
N ALA A 146 18.14 24.92 -11.43
CA ALA A 146 16.80 25.44 -11.64
C ALA A 146 15.76 24.65 -10.84
N ALA A 147 15.88 23.32 -10.85
CA ALA A 147 15.02 22.42 -10.08
C ALA A 147 15.07 22.71 -8.57
N PHE A 148 16.27 22.80 -7.98
CA PHE A 148 16.42 23.08 -6.54
C PHE A 148 15.96 24.50 -6.17
N ARG A 149 16.16 25.49 -7.05
CA ARG A 149 15.64 26.84 -6.84
C ARG A 149 14.11 26.84 -6.80
N LEU A 150 13.46 26.12 -7.72
CA LEU A 150 12.01 25.99 -7.74
C LEU A 150 11.50 25.19 -6.53
N LEU A 151 12.16 24.07 -6.20
CA LEU A 151 11.83 23.26 -5.03
C LEU A 151 11.85 24.08 -3.75
N ASN A 152 12.93 24.82 -3.47
CA ASN A 152 12.99 25.66 -2.27
C ASN A 152 11.83 26.66 -2.19
N LYS A 153 11.48 27.30 -3.31
CA LYS A 153 10.32 28.19 -3.39
C LYS A 153 9.01 27.45 -3.07
N GLN A 154 8.85 26.22 -3.56
CA GLN A 154 7.66 25.41 -3.28
C GLN A 154 7.61 24.93 -1.83
N LEU A 155 8.75 24.65 -1.20
CA LEU A 155 8.81 24.29 0.22
C LEU A 155 8.45 25.48 1.13
N ASP A 156 8.82 26.71 0.74
CA ASP A 156 8.40 27.92 1.44
C ASP A 156 6.88 28.12 1.34
N LEU A 157 6.29 27.87 0.16
CA LEU A 157 4.84 27.93 -0.06
C LEU A 157 4.09 26.84 0.68
N LEU A 158 4.65 25.62 0.74
CA LEU A 158 4.05 24.47 1.41
C LEU A 158 3.71 24.77 2.87
N LYS A 159 4.55 25.57 3.56
CA LYS A 159 4.27 26.02 4.93
C LYS A 159 2.94 26.77 5.07
N HIS A 160 2.56 27.56 4.06
CA HIS A 160 1.28 28.26 4.04
C HIS A 160 0.14 27.30 3.74
N LEU A 161 0.31 26.44 2.72
CA LEU A 161 -0.70 25.45 2.33
C LEU A 161 -1.02 24.47 3.47
N ILE A 162 0.00 24.01 4.22
CA ILE A 162 -0.21 23.11 5.36
C ILE A 162 -1.17 23.74 6.37
N ARG A 163 -1.02 25.03 6.68
CA ARG A 163 -1.88 25.72 7.66
C ARG A 163 -3.32 25.84 7.22
N GLU A 164 -3.58 25.81 5.93
CA GLU A 164 -4.94 25.80 5.40
C GLU A 164 -5.65 24.46 5.64
N GLN A 165 -4.91 23.41 6.02
CA GLN A 165 -5.47 22.11 6.39
C GLN A 165 -6.39 21.57 5.29
N ASP A 166 -5.95 21.66 4.05
CA ASP A 166 -6.70 21.12 2.93
C ASP A 166 -6.55 19.58 2.89
N PRO A 167 -7.65 18.79 2.91
CA PRO A 167 -7.54 17.34 2.85
C PRO A 167 -6.86 16.81 1.57
N GLU A 168 -6.90 17.56 0.46
CA GLU A 168 -6.29 17.15 -0.82
C GLU A 168 -4.77 17.27 -0.77
N LEU A 169 -4.28 18.26 0.00
CA LEU A 169 -2.85 18.53 0.15
C LEU A 169 -2.09 17.31 0.64
N LEU A 170 -2.64 16.57 1.60
CA LEU A 170 -1.99 15.39 2.14
C LEU A 170 -1.70 14.36 1.04
N LEU A 171 -2.70 14.05 0.20
CA LEU A 171 -2.61 13.01 -0.82
C LEU A 171 -1.76 13.45 -2.02
N LEU A 172 -1.88 14.71 -2.45
CA LEU A 172 -1.04 15.26 -3.52
C LEU A 172 0.42 15.37 -3.09
N THR A 173 0.69 15.80 -1.86
CA THR A 173 2.06 15.87 -1.34
C THR A 173 2.70 14.48 -1.29
N PHE A 174 1.95 13.42 -0.97
CA PHE A 174 2.49 12.06 -1.08
C PHE A 174 2.85 11.70 -2.51
N HIS A 175 1.92 11.89 -3.45
CA HIS A 175 2.14 11.61 -4.86
C HIS A 175 3.44 12.29 -5.35
N ASP A 176 3.56 13.59 -5.08
CA ASP A 176 4.69 14.39 -5.58
C ASP A 176 6.02 14.02 -4.93
N ILE A 177 6.01 13.59 -3.67
CA ILE A 177 7.22 13.06 -3.03
C ILE A 177 7.66 11.75 -3.66
N PHE A 178 6.72 10.84 -3.98
CA PHE A 178 7.05 9.51 -4.53
C PHE A 178 7.47 9.55 -5.99
N ASP A 179 7.15 10.61 -6.72
CA ASP A 179 7.62 10.86 -8.08
C ASP A 179 9.09 11.27 -8.14
N LEU A 180 9.68 11.72 -7.03
CA LEU A 180 11.08 12.13 -6.96
C LEU A 180 12.03 10.92 -6.88
N GLU A 181 13.30 11.18 -7.19
CA GLU A 181 14.39 10.23 -6.99
C GLU A 181 14.46 9.76 -5.52
N PRO A 182 14.76 8.47 -5.23
CA PRO A 182 14.57 7.89 -3.89
C PRO A 182 15.22 8.67 -2.75
N ASN A 183 16.47 9.13 -2.92
CA ASN A 183 17.17 9.88 -1.86
C ASN A 183 16.52 11.25 -1.58
N LEU A 184 16.01 11.90 -2.63
CA LEU A 184 15.32 13.17 -2.51
C LEU A 184 13.94 12.97 -1.90
N ALA A 185 13.21 11.92 -2.32
CA ALA A 185 11.92 11.53 -1.76
C ALA A 185 12.01 11.26 -0.25
N GLU A 186 13.00 10.48 0.21
CA GLU A 186 13.22 10.22 1.64
C GLU A 186 13.51 11.50 2.43
N SER A 187 14.39 12.36 1.89
CA SER A 187 14.76 13.62 2.53
C SER A 187 13.55 14.55 2.65
N LEU A 188 12.76 14.63 1.58
CA LEU A 188 11.57 15.46 1.53
C LEU A 188 10.45 14.93 2.43
N LEU A 189 10.26 13.60 2.49
CA LEU A 189 9.30 12.97 3.40
C LEU A 189 9.58 13.34 4.87
N VAL A 190 10.84 13.22 5.30
CA VAL A 190 11.25 13.59 6.66
C VAL A 190 11.07 15.09 6.90
N PHE A 191 11.40 15.92 5.91
CA PHE A 191 11.23 17.36 6.00
C PHE A 191 9.76 17.77 6.14
N VAL A 192 8.86 17.23 5.32
CA VAL A 192 7.43 17.50 5.37
C VAL A 192 6.82 17.02 6.69
N CYS A 193 7.23 15.85 7.18
CA CYS A 193 6.83 15.36 8.50
C CYS A 193 7.19 16.36 9.62
N ARG A 194 8.45 16.81 9.66
CA ARG A 194 8.91 17.82 10.63
C ARG A 194 8.18 19.15 10.48
N MET A 195 7.83 19.54 9.26
CA MET A 195 7.08 20.77 9.01
C MET A 195 5.68 20.70 9.62
N HIS A 196 4.97 19.58 9.46
CA HIS A 196 3.65 19.37 10.08
C HIS A 196 3.76 19.38 11.61
N GLN A 197 4.75 18.67 12.16
CA GLN A 197 5.02 18.66 13.61
C GLN A 197 5.32 20.06 14.15
N ALA A 198 6.08 20.88 13.40
CA ALA A 198 6.39 22.25 13.81
C ALA A 198 5.18 23.20 13.72
N ILE A 199 4.27 22.98 12.77
CA ILE A 199 3.09 23.84 12.55
C ILE A 199 1.94 23.49 13.51
N PHE A 200 1.65 22.19 13.69
CA PHE A 200 0.48 21.72 14.43
C PHE A 200 0.82 21.03 15.76
N GLY A 201 2.08 20.71 15.99
CA GLY A 201 2.51 19.85 17.10
C GLY A 201 2.55 18.37 16.71
N GLU A 202 3.26 17.59 17.52
CA GLU A 202 3.53 16.16 17.28
C GLU A 202 2.28 15.27 17.38
N HIS A 203 1.28 15.72 18.14
CA HIS A 203 0.06 14.94 18.42
C HIS A 203 -1.09 15.26 17.46
N HIS A 204 -0.90 16.20 16.53
CA HIS A 204 -1.93 16.54 15.56
C HIS A 204 -2.16 15.38 14.57
N PRO A 205 -3.40 15.07 14.16
CA PRO A 205 -3.68 13.94 13.26
C PRO A 205 -2.84 13.95 11.97
N LEU A 206 -2.71 15.11 11.33
CA LEU A 206 -1.88 15.25 10.12
C LEU A 206 -0.39 14.96 10.40
N SER A 207 0.14 15.42 11.54
CA SER A 207 1.53 15.15 11.94
C SER A 207 1.76 13.67 12.19
N LEU A 208 0.82 13.00 12.86
CA LEU A 208 0.88 11.56 13.13
C LEU A 208 0.80 10.72 11.87
N ILE A 209 0.01 11.14 10.88
CA ILE A 209 -0.04 10.49 9.57
C ILE A 209 1.35 10.54 8.92
N TRP A 210 1.97 11.71 8.83
CA TRP A 210 3.32 11.83 8.26
C TRP A 210 4.38 11.05 9.04
N ASP A 211 4.30 11.00 10.37
CA ASP A 211 5.19 10.18 11.20
C ASP A 211 5.05 8.69 10.87
N ASN A 212 3.82 8.19 10.76
CA ASN A 212 3.58 6.82 10.31
C ASN A 212 4.20 6.56 8.93
N PHE A 213 4.14 7.54 8.03
CA PHE A 213 4.76 7.41 6.70
C PHE A 213 6.26 7.30 6.70
N VAL A 214 6.93 8.08 7.54
CA VAL A 214 8.38 7.94 7.76
C VAL A 214 8.71 6.54 8.27
N ARG A 215 7.84 5.94 9.11
CA ARG A 215 8.07 4.64 9.76
C ARG A 215 7.70 3.42 8.92
N PHE A 216 6.87 3.56 7.88
CA PHE A 216 6.60 2.47 6.94
C PHE A 216 7.89 2.01 6.25
N THR A 217 7.94 0.71 5.94
CA THR A 217 8.96 0.20 5.01
C THR A 217 8.78 0.83 3.61
N ALA A 218 9.89 1.09 2.90
CA ALA A 218 9.85 1.70 1.56
C ALA A 218 8.92 0.96 0.59
N LYS A 219 8.85 -0.38 0.69
CA LYS A 219 7.96 -1.23 -0.13
C LYS A 219 6.48 -1.07 0.22
N ALA A 220 6.16 -0.75 1.48
CA ALA A 220 4.78 -0.62 1.96
C ALA A 220 4.21 0.78 1.78
N ARG A 221 5.05 1.83 1.74
CA ARG A 221 4.62 3.24 1.67
C ARG A 221 3.66 3.52 0.53
N LEU A 222 4.01 3.11 -0.69
CA LEU A 222 3.17 3.37 -1.86
C LEU A 222 1.80 2.69 -1.74
N GLN A 223 1.78 1.43 -1.28
CA GLN A 223 0.52 0.71 -1.05
C GLN A 223 -0.31 1.35 0.06
N ALA A 224 0.34 1.89 1.10
CA ALA A 224 -0.33 2.60 2.17
C ALA A 224 -1.00 3.87 1.66
N VAL A 225 -0.28 4.70 0.88
CA VAL A 225 -0.85 5.91 0.24
C VAL A 225 -2.05 5.55 -0.64
N LEU A 226 -1.91 4.54 -1.51
CA LEU A 226 -3.00 4.11 -2.40
C LEU A 226 -4.25 3.66 -1.62
N ARG A 227 -4.07 2.89 -0.55
CA ARG A 227 -5.18 2.42 0.28
C ARG A 227 -5.82 3.56 1.07
N MET A 228 -5.02 4.50 1.55
CA MET A 228 -5.52 5.70 2.22
C MET A 228 -6.28 6.59 1.26
N ALA A 229 -5.77 6.85 0.06
CA ALA A 229 -6.46 7.60 -0.99
C ALA A 229 -7.80 6.95 -1.36
N ALA A 230 -7.84 5.63 -1.53
CA ALA A 230 -9.07 4.90 -1.80
C ALA A 230 -10.07 4.97 -0.63
N SER A 231 -9.58 4.94 0.61
CA SER A 231 -10.43 5.11 1.78
C SER A 231 -10.99 6.53 1.87
N THR A 232 -10.17 7.56 1.61
CA THR A 232 -10.60 8.96 1.56
C THR A 232 -11.61 9.18 0.45
N ALA A 233 -11.40 8.62 -0.74
CA ALA A 233 -12.31 8.76 -1.87
C ALA A 233 -13.70 8.23 -1.54
N LYS A 234 -13.80 7.05 -0.92
CA LYS A 234 -15.07 6.47 -0.47
C LYS A 234 -15.79 7.34 0.56
N GLU A 235 -15.04 7.92 1.48
CA GLU A 235 -15.60 8.82 2.49
C GLU A 235 -16.14 10.11 1.85
N MET A 236 -15.39 10.69 0.91
CA MET A 236 -15.83 11.88 0.18
C MET A 236 -17.04 11.57 -0.71
N GLU A 237 -17.06 10.41 -1.38
CA GLU A 237 -18.20 9.96 -2.18
C GLU A 237 -19.46 9.84 -1.31
N ALA A 238 -19.36 9.29 -0.11
CA ALA A 238 -20.47 9.17 0.81
C ALA A 238 -21.05 10.54 1.24
N ARG A 239 -20.21 11.59 1.28
CA ARG A 239 -20.61 12.95 1.69
C ARG A 239 -21.05 13.84 0.53
N MET A 240 -20.41 13.72 -0.62
CA MET A 240 -20.55 14.63 -1.78
C MET A 240 -21.25 14.00 -2.99
N GLY A 241 -21.42 12.68 -2.99
CA GLY A 241 -21.89 11.89 -4.13
C GLY A 241 -20.79 11.56 -5.14
N ALA A 242 -20.99 10.48 -5.90
CA ALA A 242 -20.03 9.91 -6.86
C ALA A 242 -19.64 10.84 -8.03
N GLN A 243 -20.43 11.88 -8.29
CA GLN A 243 -20.16 12.86 -9.37
C GLN A 243 -19.20 13.98 -8.95
N SER A 244 -18.66 13.93 -7.73
CA SER A 244 -17.70 14.93 -7.29
C SER A 244 -16.37 14.80 -8.05
N VAL A 245 -15.96 15.91 -8.66
CA VAL A 245 -14.65 16.09 -9.30
C VAL A 245 -13.49 15.81 -8.34
N TYR A 246 -13.72 15.91 -7.03
CA TYR A 246 -12.76 15.58 -5.99
C TYR A 246 -12.53 14.07 -5.90
N VAL A 247 -13.60 13.27 -5.98
CA VAL A 247 -13.53 11.81 -5.96
C VAL A 247 -12.78 11.30 -7.19
N GLU A 248 -13.08 11.86 -8.38
CA GLU A 248 -12.38 11.54 -9.62
C GLU A 248 -10.87 11.83 -9.53
N ALA A 249 -10.48 12.95 -8.94
CA ALA A 249 -9.06 13.29 -8.74
C ALA A 249 -8.34 12.28 -7.83
N LEU A 250 -8.99 11.84 -6.76
CA LEU A 250 -8.46 10.80 -5.86
C LEU A 250 -8.35 9.43 -6.53
N GLU A 251 -9.24 9.13 -7.47
CA GLU A 251 -9.18 7.93 -8.30
C GLU A 251 -8.06 8.03 -9.36
N CYS A 252 -7.86 9.19 -10.00
CA CYS A 252 -6.75 9.40 -10.94
C CYS A 252 -5.38 9.22 -10.29
N LEU A 253 -5.19 9.71 -9.05
CA LEU A 253 -3.96 9.48 -8.27
C LEU A 253 -3.68 7.99 -8.06
N GLN A 254 -4.71 7.14 -7.99
CA GLN A 254 -4.53 5.69 -7.90
C GLN A 254 -4.03 5.10 -9.23
N VAL A 255 -4.53 5.60 -10.36
CA VAL A 255 -4.20 5.09 -11.71
C VAL A 255 -2.76 5.43 -12.08
N ASP A 256 -2.30 6.65 -11.84
CA ASP A 256 -0.97 7.10 -12.28
C ASP A 256 0.16 6.47 -11.46
N VAL A 257 -0.05 6.26 -10.17
CA VAL A 257 0.86 5.48 -9.31
C VAL A 257 0.96 4.01 -9.76
N HIS A 258 -0.13 3.40 -10.23
CA HIS A 258 -0.09 2.02 -10.76
C HIS A 258 0.66 1.93 -12.10
N LYS A 259 0.55 2.94 -12.97
CA LYS A 259 1.29 2.99 -14.26
C LYS A 259 2.80 3.08 -14.05
N GLN A 260 3.26 3.86 -13.07
CA GLN A 260 4.69 3.97 -12.77
C GLN A 260 5.32 2.64 -12.32
N ARG A 261 4.57 1.81 -11.58
CA ARG A 261 5.02 0.47 -11.20
C ARG A 261 5.12 -0.47 -12.39
N GLY A 262 4.13 -0.44 -13.29
CA GLY A 262 4.17 -1.23 -14.54
C GLY A 262 5.35 -0.87 -15.44
N SER A 263 5.77 0.40 -15.43
CA SER A 263 6.93 0.87 -16.18
C SER A 263 8.26 0.49 -15.50
N LYS A 264 8.42 0.70 -14.18
CA LYS A 264 9.64 0.33 -13.46
C LYS A 264 9.88 -1.18 -13.40
N ASP A 265 8.83 -2.00 -13.31
CA ASP A 265 8.94 -3.46 -13.35
C ASP A 265 9.26 -4.00 -14.77
N ALA A 266 8.96 -3.24 -15.83
CA ALA A 266 9.29 -3.60 -17.22
C ALA A 266 10.75 -3.29 -17.61
N PHE A 267 11.41 -2.34 -16.92
CA PHE A 267 12.81 -1.97 -17.19
C PHE A 267 13.81 -2.55 -16.18
N GLY A 268 13.34 -3.33 -15.18
CA GLY A 268 14.16 -4.00 -14.18
C GLY A 268 14.61 -5.42 -14.53
N SER A 269 14.84 -5.73 -15.81
CA SER A 269 15.37 -7.02 -16.26
C SER A 269 16.36 -6.80 -17.39
N SER A 270 17.58 -6.40 -17.05
CA SER A 270 18.80 -6.53 -17.86
C SER A 270 20.01 -6.50 -16.95
#